data_AF-A0A847Y970-F1
#
_entry.id   AF-A0A847Y970-F1
#
_cell.length_a   1.000
_cell.length_b   1.000
_cell.length_c   1.000
_cell.angle_alpha   90.00
_cell.angle_beta   90.00
_cell.angle_gamma   90.00
#
_symmetry.space_group_name_H-M   'P 1'
#
loop_
_entity.id
_entity.type
_entity.pdbx_description
1 polymer ?
#
loop_
_entity_poly.entity_id
_entity_poly.type
_entity_poly.pdbx_seq_one_letter_code
_entity_poly.pdbx_strand_id
1 'polypeptide(L)' 'MLILTFTTKNKKKYQITSQDGEELLVSLDKFCKKNKIDRKNIYRVFLNTSQEKSVISIRIAQAILQALKIARE' A
#
# COMPACT_ATOMS: atom_id res chain seq x y z
N MET A 1 11.12 -6.60 4.85
CA MET A 1 10.87 -5.35 4.11
C MET A 1 9.77 -5.55 3.08
N LEU A 2 8.77 -4.66 3.11
CA LEU A 2 7.64 -4.59 2.20
C LEU A 2 7.75 -3.34 1.31
N ILE A 3 7.35 -3.47 0.04
CA ILE A 3 7.29 -2.34 -0.89
C ILE A 3 5.90 -2.30 -1.52
N LEU A 4 5.13 -1.28 -1.19
CA LEU A 4 3.84 -1.00 -1.80
C LEU A 4 4.01 0.06 -2.88
N THR A 5 3.69 -0.30 -4.11
CA THR A 5 3.69 0.63 -5.25
C THR A 5 2.26 0.86 -5.68
N PHE A 6 1.88 2.11 -5.91
CA PHE A 6 0.57 2.40 -6.46
C PHE A 6 0.54 3.57 -7.44
N THR A 7 -0.42 3.54 -8.35
CA THR A 7 -0.67 4.60 -9.33
C THR A 7 -2.07 5.15 -9.09
N THR A 8 -2.19 6.46 -9.11
CA THR A 8 -3.47 7.16 -8.97
C THR A 8 -4.11 7.42 -10.35
N LYS A 9 -5.41 7.75 -10.40
CA LYS A 9 -6.16 8.01 -11.64
C LYS A 9 -5.54 9.13 -12.50
N ASN A 10 -4.85 10.08 -11.89
CA ASN A 10 -4.09 11.13 -12.60
C ASN A 10 -2.73 10.66 -13.15
N LYS A 11 -2.48 9.34 -13.19
CA LYS A 11 -1.25 8.69 -13.65
C LYS A 11 0.00 8.96 -12.79
N LYS A 12 -0.12 9.58 -11.61
CA LYS A 12 1.01 9.69 -10.66
C LYS A 12 1.27 8.37 -9.97
N LYS A 13 2.55 7.94 -9.98
CA LYS A 13 3.05 6.73 -9.33
C LYS A 13 3.74 7.08 -8.03
N TYR A 14 3.49 6.26 -7.01
CA TYR A 14 4.03 6.40 -5.66
C TYR A 14 4.53 5.06 -5.16
N GLN A 15 5.47 5.13 -4.22
CA GLN A 15 6.05 3.96 -3.57
C GLN A 15 6.18 4.23 -2.08
N ILE A 16 5.82 3.24 -1.27
CA ILE A 16 5.98 3.23 0.19
C ILE A 16 6.81 1.99 0.54
N THR A 17 7.89 2.21 1.29
CA THR A 17 8.73 1.15 1.85
C THR A 17 8.48 1.06 3.34
N SER A 18 8.41 -0.16 3.87
CA SER A 18 8.19 -0.40 5.30
C SER A 18 8.88 -1.67 5.75
N GLN A 19 9.25 -1.74 7.03
CA GLN A 19 9.84 -2.89 7.68
C GLN A 19 8.82 -4.00 7.92
N ASP A 20 7.58 -3.66 8.26
CA ASP A 20 6.52 -4.64 8.52
C ASP A 20 5.12 -4.18 8.08
N GLY A 21 4.13 -5.06 8.24
CA GLY A 21 2.77 -4.81 7.80
C GLY A 21 2.04 -3.71 8.59
N GLU A 22 2.33 -3.54 9.88
CA GLU A 22 1.68 -2.53 10.72
C GLU A 22 2.20 -1.14 10.37
N GLU A 23 3.52 -1.00 10.24
CA GLU A 23 4.15 0.22 9.79
C GLU A 23 3.70 0.57 8.35
N LEU A 24 3.47 -0.42 7.49
CA LEU A 24 2.95 -0.18 6.14
C LEU A 24 1.57 0.49 6.17
N LEU A 25 0.66 0.04 7.04
CA LEU A 25 -0.67 0.65 7.19
C LEU A 25 -0.57 2.10 7.66
N VAL A 26 0.23 2.36 8.69
CA VAL A 26 0.44 3.70 9.23
C VAL A 26 1.07 4.62 8.19
N SER A 27 2.08 4.12 7.47
CA SER A 27 2.79 4.86 6.42
C SER A 27 1.87 5.19 5.26
N LEU A 28 1.01 4.25 4.84
CA LEU A 28 0.02 4.47 3.80
C LEU A 28 -0.97 5.57 4.19
N ASP A 29 -1.52 5.52 5.40
CA ASP A 29 -2.49 6.54 5.86
C ASP A 29 -1.85 7.93 5.93
N LYS A 30 -0.65 8.03 6.53
CA LYS A 30 0.13 9.29 6.57
C LYS A 30 0.44 9.81 5.17
N PHE A 31 0.85 8.93 4.26
CA PHE A 31 1.20 9.29 2.89
C PHE A 31 -0.02 9.83 2.13
N CYS A 32 -1.17 9.16 2.21
CA CYS A 32 -2.40 9.59 1.58
C CYS A 32 -2.86 10.95 2.11
N LYS A 33 -2.84 11.16 3.43
CA LYS A 33 -3.20 12.44 4.06
C LYS A 33 -2.27 13.57 3.63
N LYS A 34 -0.95 13.36 3.69
CA LYS A 34 0.06 14.36 3.30
C LYS A 34 -0.08 14.78 1.84
N ASN A 35 -0.37 13.84 0.95
CA ASN A 35 -0.48 14.10 -0.48
C ASN A 35 -1.90 14.40 -0.96
N LYS A 36 -2.88 14.51 -0.04
CA LYS A 36 -4.31 14.68 -0.34
C LYS A 36 -4.82 13.67 -1.37
N ILE A 37 -4.39 12.42 -1.26
CA ILE A 37 -4.79 11.33 -2.14
C ILE A 37 -6.03 10.66 -1.55
N ASP A 38 -7.17 10.84 -2.19
CA ASP A 38 -8.34 9.99 -1.94
C ASP A 38 -7.99 8.54 -2.33
N ARG A 39 -8.25 7.60 -1.42
CA ARG A 39 -8.01 6.17 -1.63
C ARG A 39 -8.79 5.65 -2.86
N LYS A 40 -9.96 6.22 -3.18
CA LYS A 40 -10.75 5.91 -4.38
C LYS A 40 -10.04 6.28 -5.70
N ASN A 41 -9.04 7.15 -5.63
CA ASN A 41 -8.23 7.52 -6.79
C ASN A 41 -7.06 6.57 -7.02
N ILE A 42 -6.84 5.57 -6.17
CA ILE A 42 -5.77 4.58 -6.34
C ILE A 42 -6.24 3.49 -7.31
N TYR A 43 -5.57 3.34 -8.46
CA TYR A 43 -6.01 2.49 -9.59
C TYR A 43 -5.13 1.25 -9.87
N ARG A 44 -3.81 1.33 -9.70
CA ARG A 44 -2.93 0.15 -9.83
C ARG A 44 -2.17 0.04 -8.53
N VAL A 45 -2.20 -1.12 -7.88
CA VAL A 45 -1.46 -1.36 -6.64
C VAL A 45 -0.72 -2.68 -6.79
N PHE A 46 0.54 -2.67 -6.41
CA PHE A 46 1.42 -3.82 -6.40
C PHE A 46 2.15 -3.87 -5.07
N LEU A 47 2.32 -5.07 -4.52
CA LEU A 47 3.03 -5.31 -3.28
C LEU A 47 4.18 -6.27 -3.56
N ASN A 48 5.40 -5.86 -3.21
CA ASN A 48 6.57 -6.73 -3.20
C ASN A 48 6.88 -7.12 -1.75
N THR A 49 6.92 -8.43 -1.50
CA THR A 49 7.23 -9.02 -0.19
C THR A 49 8.46 -9.94 -0.23
N SER A 50 9.24 -9.94 -1.32
CA SER A 50 10.33 -10.93 -1.51
C SER A 50 11.43 -10.86 -0.46
N GLN A 51 11.56 -9.73 0.23
CA GLN A 51 12.53 -9.51 1.31
C GLN A 51 11.88 -9.51 2.71
N GLU A 52 10.61 -9.88 2.82
CA GLU A 52 9.93 -10.05 4.10
C GLU A 52 9.91 -11.52 4.50
N LYS A 53 10.29 -11.83 5.75
CA LYS A 53 10.34 -13.20 6.27
C LYS A 53 9.15 -13.50 7.19
N SER A 54 8.56 -12.49 7.81
CA SER A 54 7.43 -12.65 8.71
C SER A 54 6.15 -12.94 7.94
N VAL A 55 5.62 -14.15 8.11
CA VAL A 55 4.34 -14.56 7.50
C VAL A 55 3.19 -13.65 7.95
N ILE A 56 3.21 -13.22 9.21
CA ILE A 56 2.20 -12.30 9.76
C ILE A 56 2.27 -10.96 9.03
N SER A 57 3.47 -10.40 8.88
CA SER A 57 3.71 -9.15 8.16
C SER A 57 3.24 -9.23 6.71
N ILE A 58 3.54 -10.34 6.01
CA ILE A 58 3.07 -10.59 4.65
C ILE A 58 1.54 -10.62 4.58
N ARG A 59 0.87 -11.32 5.52
CA ARG A 59 -0.60 -11.41 5.55
C ARG A 59 -1.24 -10.05 5.78
N ILE A 60 -0.71 -9.25 6.69
CA ILE A 60 -1.19 -7.87 6.92
C ILE A 60 -1.05 -7.06 5.64
N ALA A 61 0.12 -7.11 4.99
CA ALA A 61 0.38 -6.37 3.76
C ALA A 61 -0.55 -6.80 2.62
N GLN A 62 -0.83 -8.09 2.49
CA GLN A 62 -1.79 -8.63 1.53
C GLN A 62 -3.22 -8.16 1.83
N ALA A 63 -3.64 -8.13 3.10
CA ALA A 63 -4.94 -7.61 3.49
C ALA A 63 -5.09 -6.12 3.13
N ILE A 64 -4.06 -5.32 3.34
CA ILE A 64 -4.01 -3.91 2.91
C ILE A 64 -4.18 -3.80 1.38
N LEU A 65 -3.45 -4.62 0.63
CA LEU A 65 -3.55 -4.66 -0.84
C LEU A 65 -4.98 -4.98 -1.30
N GLN A 66 -5.63 -5.96 -0.66
CA GLN A 66 -7.01 -6.35 -1.02
C GLN A 66 -8.01 -5.25 -0.66
N ALA A 67 -7.89 -4.63 0.51
CA ALA A 67 -8.75 -3.51 0.90
C ALA A 67 -8.64 -2.33 -0.10
N LEU A 68 -7.44 -2.03 -0.59
CA LEU A 68 -7.22 -1.01 -1.62
C LEU A 68 -7.79 -1.38 -3.00
N LYS A 69 -8.00 -2.67 -3.29
CA LYS A 69 -8.66 -3.13 -4.52
C LYS A 69 -10.17 -3.07 -4.40
N ILE A 70 -10.73 -3.50 -3.26
CA ILE A 70 -12.18 -3.47 -2.98
C ILE A 70 -12.70 -2.04 -2.97
N ALA A 71 -11.98 -1.08 -2.39
CA ALA A 71 -12.39 0.32 -2.35
C ALA A 71 -12.54 1.01 -3.74
N ARG A 72 -12.31 0.27 -4.83
CA ARG A 72 -12.50 0.71 -6.22
C ARG A 72 -13.82 0.27 -6.84
N GLU A 73 -14.40 -0.81 -6.34
CA GLU A 73 -15.74 -1.28 -6.70
C GLU A 73 -16.80 -0.36 -6.09
#